data_AF-A0A0R1WNN9-F1
#
_entry.id   AF-A0A0R1WNN9-F1
#
_cell.length_a   1.000
_cell.length_b   1.000
_cell.length_c   1.000
_cell.angle_alpha   90.00
_cell.angle_beta   90.00
_cell.angle_gamma   90.00
#
_symmetry.space_group_name_H-M   'P 1'
#
loop_
_entity.id
_entity.type
_entity.pdbx_description
1 polymer ?
#
loop_
_entity_poly.entity_id
_entity_poly.type
_entity_poly.pdbx_seq_one_letter_code
_entity_poly.pdbx_strand_id
1 'polypeptide(L)'
;MTKAGAEVYKESLRNNLNNSLHKGPHSRRSNIKLADDISLKYKGIDGATYVGFKNTTGHYGYLARFLNDGYMAHGGKGSREHTTKYVPGLHFQERTINETKTLILAAEVKKYKEMLGD
;
A
#
# COMPACT_ATOMS: atom_id res chain seq x y z
N MET A 1 8.74 7.62 -8.16
CA MET A 1 9.89 7.08 -7.42
C MET A 1 10.76 6.25 -8.37
N THR A 2 12.06 6.20 -8.11
CA THR A 2 12.98 5.31 -8.83
C THR A 2 12.72 3.86 -8.42
N LYS A 3 13.32 2.89 -9.13
CA LYS A 3 13.24 1.47 -8.75
C LYS A 3 13.75 1.22 -7.33
N ALA A 4 14.82 1.89 -6.91
CA ALA A 4 15.40 1.74 -5.58
C ALA A 4 14.42 2.18 -4.48
N GLY A 5 13.81 3.36 -4.65
CA GLY A 5 12.78 3.84 -3.73
C GLY A 5 11.54 2.93 -3.69
N ALA A 6 11.14 2.41 -4.85
CA ALA A 6 9.98 1.52 -4.97
C ALA A 6 10.19 0.17 -4.25
N GLU A 7 11.40 -0.40 -4.26
CA GLU A 7 11.70 -1.64 -3.51
C GLU A 7 11.57 -1.41 -2.00
N VAL A 8 12.08 -0.29 -1.47
CA VAL A 8 11.93 0.06 -0.04
C VAL A 8 10.46 0.21 0.34
N TYR A 9 9.69 0.92 -0.49
CA TYR A 9 8.27 1.11 -0.24
C TYR A 9 7.49 -0.21 -0.28
N LYS A 10 7.81 -1.10 -1.22
CA LYS A 10 7.21 -2.44 -1.33
C LYS A 10 7.46 -3.29 -0.09
N GLU A 11 8.70 -3.35 0.41
CA GLU A 11 9.01 -4.11 1.63
C GLU A 11 8.31 -3.53 2.86
N SER A 12 8.19 -2.21 2.90
CA SER A 12 7.50 -1.54 4.01
C SER A 12 5.99 -1.79 3.98
N LEU A 13 5.35 -1.79 2.79
CA LEU A 13 3.96 -2.21 2.63
C LEU A 13 3.74 -3.65 3.10
N ARG A 14 4.65 -4.57 2.76
CA ARG A 14 4.60 -5.98 3.22
C ARG A 14 4.60 -6.06 4.74
N ASN A 15 5.51 -5.35 5.40
CA ASN A 15 5.63 -5.33 6.86
C ASN A 15 4.40 -4.72 7.53
N ASN A 16 3.84 -3.66 6.94
CA ASN A 16 2.71 -2.94 7.49
C ASN A 16 1.35 -3.59 7.25
N LEU A 17 1.23 -4.65 6.43
CA LEU A 17 -0.05 -5.37 6.24
C LEU A 17 -0.70 -5.75 7.58
N ASN A 18 0.11 -6.09 8.58
CA ASN A 18 -0.37 -6.44 9.92
C ASN A 18 -0.90 -5.25 10.75
N ASN A 19 -0.75 -4.02 10.27
CA ASN A 19 -1.15 -2.78 10.95
C ASN A 19 -2.50 -2.24 10.49
N SER A 20 -3.16 -2.90 9.52
CA SER A 20 -4.52 -2.57 9.10
C SER A 20 -5.51 -2.55 10.26
N LEU A 21 -6.52 -1.67 10.19
CA LEU A 21 -7.57 -1.60 11.19
C LEU A 21 -8.63 -2.69 10.99
N HIS A 22 -8.73 -3.24 9.79
CA HIS A 22 -9.66 -4.31 9.46
C HIS A 22 -9.23 -5.70 9.99
N LYS A 23 -8.73 -5.81 11.23
CA LYS A 23 -8.33 -7.07 11.90
C LYS A 23 -9.57 -7.86 12.34
N GLY A 24 -9.78 -9.07 11.83
CA GLY A 24 -10.94 -9.91 12.18
C GLY A 24 -11.03 -11.23 11.40
N PRO A 25 -12.11 -12.02 11.53
CA PRO A 25 -12.26 -13.32 10.87
C PRO A 25 -12.25 -13.29 9.33
N HIS A 26 -12.23 -12.10 8.72
CA HIS A 26 -12.05 -11.88 7.29
C HIS A 26 -10.71 -11.22 6.92
N SER A 27 -9.74 -11.18 7.82
CA SER A 27 -8.35 -10.73 7.55
C SER A 27 -7.29 -11.54 8.29
N ARG A 28 -7.65 -12.23 9.38
CA ARG A 28 -6.78 -13.20 10.07
C ARG A 28 -7.03 -14.67 9.69
N ARG A 29 -8.24 -15.05 9.24
CA ARG A 29 -8.58 -16.47 8.95
C ARG A 29 -8.39 -16.89 7.50
N SER A 30 -8.10 -15.96 6.60
CA SER A 30 -7.74 -16.33 5.24
C SER A 30 -6.27 -16.75 5.24
N ASN A 31 -5.97 -17.98 4.85
CA ASN A 31 -4.61 -18.42 4.49
C ASN A 31 -4.08 -17.70 3.21
N ILE A 32 -4.56 -16.49 2.95
CA ILE A 32 -4.28 -15.66 1.78
C ILE A 32 -3.06 -14.79 2.10
N LYS A 33 -1.98 -15.01 1.35
CA LYS A 33 -0.73 -14.27 1.48
C LYS A 33 -0.75 -13.01 0.59
N LEU A 34 -1.41 -11.95 1.06
CA LEU A 34 -1.52 -10.69 0.30
C LEU A 34 -0.17 -10.00 0.04
N ALA A 35 0.87 -10.32 0.81
CA ALA A 35 2.23 -9.87 0.55
C ALA A 35 2.76 -10.30 -0.84
N ASP A 36 2.27 -11.43 -1.36
CA ASP A 36 2.64 -11.97 -2.68
C ASP A 36 1.96 -11.20 -3.82
N ASP A 37 0.89 -10.46 -3.51
CA ASP A 37 0.21 -9.58 -4.45
C ASP A 37 0.90 -8.22 -4.57
N ILE A 38 1.74 -7.82 -3.62
CA ILE A 38 2.49 -6.56 -3.71
C ILE A 38 3.57 -6.71 -4.78
N SER A 39 3.52 -5.85 -5.79
CA SER A 39 4.36 -5.92 -6.99
C SER A 39 4.85 -4.53 -7.39
N LEU A 40 6.03 -4.50 -8.01
CA LEU A 40 6.49 -3.31 -8.72
C LEU A 40 5.91 -3.30 -10.13
N LYS A 41 5.55 -2.11 -10.58
CA LYS A 41 5.16 -1.83 -11.95
C LYS A 41 6.00 -0.67 -12.48
N TYR A 42 6.41 -0.79 -13.73
CA TYR A 42 7.18 0.24 -14.42
C TYR A 42 6.27 1.02 -15.37
N LYS A 43 6.35 2.35 -15.33
CA LYS A 43 5.65 3.25 -16.23
C LYS A 43 6.64 3.76 -17.26
N GLY A 44 6.60 3.21 -18.47
CA GLY A 44 7.56 3.53 -19.53
C GLY A 44 7.52 4.99 -20.00
N ILE A 45 6.39 5.68 -19.82
CA ILE A 45 6.19 7.06 -20.29
C ILE A 45 7.07 8.06 -19.53
N ASP A 46 7.20 7.91 -18.22
CA ASP A 46 7.93 8.84 -17.35
C ASP A 46 9.09 8.18 -16.60
N GLY A 47 9.39 6.91 -16.91
CA GLY A 47 10.43 6.13 -16.26
C GLY A 47 10.15 5.82 -14.77
N ALA A 48 8.95 6.13 -14.27
CA ALA A 48 8.63 5.92 -12.87
C ALA A 48 8.39 4.44 -12.57
N THR A 49 8.87 3.99 -11.41
CA THR A 49 8.43 2.72 -10.81
C THR A 49 7.39 3.03 -9.74
N TYR A 50 6.35 2.21 -9.64
CA TYR A 50 5.32 2.32 -8.63
C TYR A 50 5.02 0.95 -8.02
N VAL A 51 4.54 0.94 -6.78
CA VAL A 51 4.11 -0.28 -6.09
C VAL A 51 2.61 -0.41 -6.23
N GLY A 52 2.14 -1.59 -6.61
CA GLY A 52 0.71 -1.89 -6.73
C GLY A 52 0.42 -3.34 -6.41
N PHE A 53 -0.87 -3.68 -6.38
CA PHE A 53 -1.32 -5.04 -6.12
C PHE A 53 -1.61 -5.81 -7.40
N LYS A 54 -1.29 -7.10 -7.41
CA LYS A 54 -1.66 -8.04 -8.47
C LYS A 54 -3.16 -8.30 -8.44
N ASN A 55 -3.69 -8.64 -9.61
CA ASN A 55 -5.08 -9.01 -9.76
C ASN A 55 -5.25 -10.53 -9.52
N THR A 56 -5.04 -10.98 -8.28
CA THR A 56 -5.11 -12.40 -7.92
C THR A 56 -6.55 -12.80 -7.58
N THR A 57 -7.08 -13.81 -8.28
CA THR A 57 -8.44 -14.31 -8.08
C THR A 57 -8.67 -14.71 -6.61
N GLY A 58 -9.77 -14.23 -6.03
CA GLY A 58 -10.12 -14.49 -4.63
C GLY A 58 -9.49 -13.54 -3.61
N HIS A 59 -8.52 -12.70 -4.02
CA HIS A 59 -7.84 -11.77 -3.11
C HIS A 59 -8.45 -10.36 -3.12
N TYR A 60 -9.25 -10.01 -4.14
CA TYR A 60 -9.81 -8.67 -4.35
C TYR A 60 -10.53 -8.09 -3.14
N GLY A 61 -11.43 -8.86 -2.53
CA GLY A 61 -12.21 -8.41 -1.38
C GLY A 61 -11.36 -8.19 -0.13
N TYR A 62 -10.20 -8.85 -0.03
CA TYR A 62 -9.26 -8.63 1.05
C TYR A 62 -8.43 -7.38 0.79
N LEU A 63 -7.86 -7.24 -0.41
CA LEU A 63 -7.12 -6.04 -0.82
C LEU A 63 -7.95 -4.76 -0.68
N ALA A 64 -9.22 -4.79 -1.09
CA ALA A 64 -10.13 -3.66 -0.95
C ALA A 64 -10.32 -3.24 0.52
N ARG A 65 -10.27 -4.17 1.49
CA ARG A 65 -10.35 -3.81 2.92
C ARG A 65 -9.13 -3.02 3.37
N PHE A 66 -7.92 -3.43 3.01
CA PHE A 66 -6.70 -2.67 3.33
C PHE A 66 -6.69 -1.29 2.69
N LEU A 67 -7.12 -1.20 1.43
CA LEU A 67 -7.23 0.08 0.73
C LEU A 67 -8.35 0.98 1.28
N ASN A 68 -9.31 0.40 2.00
CA ASN A 68 -10.36 1.16 2.67
C ASN A 68 -10.03 1.49 4.13
N ASP A 69 -8.85 1.12 4.65
CA ASP A 69 -8.42 1.58 5.97
C ASP A 69 -8.51 3.11 6.03
N GLY A 70 -8.98 3.66 7.15
CA GLY A 70 -9.19 5.11 7.28
C GLY A 70 -10.36 5.68 6.49
N TYR A 71 -11.14 4.88 5.78
CA TYR A 71 -12.45 5.29 5.28
C TYR A 71 -13.56 4.75 6.19
N MET A 72 -14.37 5.66 6.74
CA MET A 72 -15.57 5.29 7.48
C MET A 72 -16.78 5.34 6.54
N ALA A 73 -17.47 4.22 6.42
CA ALA A 73 -18.80 4.19 5.80
C ALA A 73 -19.82 4.77 6.79
N HIS A 74 -20.47 5.85 6.41
CA HIS A 74 -21.65 6.40 7.06
C HIS A 74 -22.89 6.07 6.24
N GLY A 75 -23.96 5.68 6.94
CA GLY A 75 -25.17 5.12 6.32
C GLY A 75 -25.19 3.61 6.49
N GLY A 76 -25.96 3.15 7.48
CA GLY A 76 -26.18 1.73 7.73
C GLY A 76 -27.12 1.09 6.70
N LYS A 77 -27.45 -0.18 6.91
CA LYS A 77 -28.42 -0.91 6.09
C LYS A 77 -29.75 -0.13 6.04
N GLY A 78 -30.14 0.35 4.85
CA GLY A 78 -31.37 1.10 4.63
C GLY A 78 -31.22 2.62 4.47
N SER A 79 -30.00 3.18 4.55
CA SER A 79 -29.78 4.59 4.21
C SER A 79 -29.92 4.82 2.70
N ARG A 80 -30.58 5.91 2.30
CA ARG A 80 -30.73 6.31 0.89
C ARG A 80 -29.41 6.59 0.19
N GLU A 81 -28.40 7.03 0.94
CA GLU A 81 -27.05 7.31 0.42
C GLU A 81 -26.00 6.78 1.40
N HIS A 82 -25.04 6.01 0.88
CA HIS A 82 -23.82 5.68 1.60
C HIS A 82 -22.81 6.80 1.36
N THR A 83 -22.36 7.44 2.44
CA THR A 83 -21.30 8.45 2.36
C THR A 83 -20.03 7.88 2.97
N THR A 84 -18.91 8.06 2.29
CA THR A 84 -17.58 7.68 2.79
C THR A 84 -16.87 8.91 3.31
N LYS A 85 -16.45 8.89 4.57
CA LYS A 85 -15.61 9.93 5.18
C LYS A 85 -14.19 9.43 5.33
N TYR A 86 -13.24 10.16 4.76
CA TYR A 86 -11.81 9.90 4.93
C TYR A 86 -11.33 10.41 6.29
N VAL A 87 -10.52 9.59 6.97
CA VAL A 87 -9.89 9.88 8.25
C VAL A 87 -8.36 9.89 8.05
N PRO A 88 -7.72 11.08 8.07
CA PRO A 88 -6.28 11.21 7.87
C PRO A 88 -5.46 10.38 8.88
N GLY A 89 -4.33 9.83 8.43
CA GLY A 89 -3.40 9.05 9.26
C GLY A 89 -3.86 7.64 9.63
N LEU A 90 -5.09 7.25 9.26
CA LEU A 90 -5.61 5.90 9.42
C LEU A 90 -5.50 5.06 8.14
N HIS A 91 -5.35 5.71 6.99
CA HIS A 91 -5.25 4.99 5.73
C HIS A 91 -3.93 4.25 5.63
N PHE A 92 -4.00 2.94 5.40
CA PHE A 92 -2.85 2.04 5.45
C PHE A 92 -1.69 2.48 4.54
N GLN A 93 -2.00 2.89 3.30
CA GLN A 93 -0.96 3.34 2.37
C GLN A 93 -0.36 4.69 2.79
N GLU A 94 -1.18 5.58 3.37
CA GLU A 94 -0.76 6.90 3.84
C GLU A 94 0.18 6.77 5.04
N ARG A 95 -0.20 5.94 6.02
CA ARG A 95 0.65 5.64 7.16
C ARG A 95 1.99 5.06 6.72
N THR A 96 1.95 4.05 5.82
CA THR A 96 3.16 3.41 5.33
C THR A 96 4.06 4.39 4.58
N ILE A 97 3.52 5.28 3.74
CA ILE A 97 4.35 6.25 3.01
C ILE A 97 4.96 7.28 3.96
N ASN A 98 4.23 7.73 4.97
CA ASN A 98 4.73 8.68 5.96
C ASN A 98 5.87 8.09 6.80
N GLU A 99 5.74 6.83 7.22
CA GLU A 99 6.78 6.11 7.98
C GLU A 99 8.05 5.85 7.16
N THR A 100 7.95 5.78 5.84
CA THR A 100 9.02 5.25 4.98
C THR A 100 9.65 6.28 4.07
N LYS A 101 9.12 7.51 4.04
CA LYS A 101 9.57 8.60 3.17
C LYS A 101 11.07 8.86 3.24
N THR A 102 11.64 8.86 4.45
CA THR A 102 13.08 9.08 4.67
C THR A 102 13.92 7.93 4.13
N LEU A 103 13.47 6.69 4.31
CA LEU A 103 14.14 5.49 3.81
C LEU A 103 14.11 5.41 2.28
N ILE A 104 12.97 5.77 1.68
CA ILE A 104 12.82 5.88 0.22
C ILE A 104 13.86 6.88 -0.30
N LEU A 105 13.88 8.11 0.24
CA LEU A 105 14.82 9.14 -0.21
C LEU A 105 16.27 8.70 -0.05
N ALA A 106 16.63 8.07 1.08
CA ALA A 106 17.99 7.56 1.30
C ALA A 106 18.38 6.50 0.26
N ALA A 107 17.48 5.59 -0.11
CA ALA A 107 17.73 4.59 -1.14
C ALA A 107 17.87 5.19 -2.55
N GLU A 108 17.07 6.22 -2.87
CA GLU A 108 17.19 6.95 -4.14
C GLU A 108 18.52 7.70 -4.22
N VAL A 109 18.92 8.40 -3.16
CA VAL A 109 20.21 9.10 -3.07
C VAL A 109 21.38 8.13 -3.18
N LYS A 110 21.32 7.00 -2.47
CA LYS A 110 22.36 5.95 -2.59
C LYS A 110 22.51 5.52 -4.03
N LYS A 111 21.39 5.25 -4.73
CA LYS A 111 21.46 4.78 -6.12
C LYS A 111 22.00 5.84 -7.07
N TYR A 112 21.67 7.11 -6.82
CA TYR A 112 22.20 8.23 -7.58
C TYR A 112 23.73 8.35 -7.44
N LYS A 113 24.27 8.25 -6.22
CA LYS A 113 25.73 8.26 -5.98
C LYS A 113 26.46 7.12 -6.68
N GLU A 114 25.91 5.90 -6.60
CA GLU A 114 26.45 4.74 -7.32
C GLU A 114 26.53 4.97 -8.85
N MET A 115 25.59 5.72 -9.43
CA MET A 115 25.62 6.06 -10.86
C MET A 115 26.67 7.11 -11.22
N LEU A 116 27.01 7.99 -10.26
CA LEU A 116 28.04 9.01 -10.44
C LEU A 116 29.45 8.50 -10.15
N GLY A 117 29.57 7.32 -9.53
CA GLY A 117 30.85 6.76 -9.10
C GLY A 117 31.35 7.30 -7.75
N ASP A 118 30.45 7.92 -6.97
CA ASP A 118 30.69 8.43 -5.61
C ASP A 118 30.46 7.37 -4.51
#